data_AF-A0A767WHS5-F1
#
_entry.id   AF-A0A767WHS5-F1
#
_cell.length_a   1.000
_cell.length_b   1.000
_cell.length_c   1.000
_cell.angle_alpha   90.00
_cell.angle_beta   90.00
_cell.angle_gamma   90.00
#
_symmetry.space_group_name_H-M   'P 1'
#
loop_
_entity.id
_entity.type
_entity.pdbx_description
1 polymer ?
#
loop_
_entity_poly.entity_id
_entity_poly.type
_entity_poly.pdbx_seq_one_letter_code
_entity_poly.pdbx_strand_id
1 'polypeptide(L)'
;AAGAAGVGIATAGTMAGVKLLMPGYDFAQKNSELQAVLGVDKQSPEMEALRKQARQLGDNTAASADDAASAQIIIAKGGGDAAAIQATTPVTLNMALANRRTMEENAALLMGMKSAFQLSNDKVAHIGDVLSTVMNKTAADFDGLSDALTYAAPVAKNA
;
A
#
# COMPACT_ATOMS: atom_id res chain seq x y z
N ALA A 1 12.28 7.69 -54.68
CA ALA A 1 11.29 8.46 -53.89
C ALA A 1 11.71 8.41 -52.44
N ALA A 2 12.12 9.55 -51.90
CA ALA A 2 12.38 9.77 -50.48
C ALA A 2 11.11 10.31 -49.80
N GLY A 3 10.92 10.02 -48.51
CA GLY A 3 10.05 10.85 -47.65
C GLY A 3 9.33 10.11 -46.53
N ALA A 4 9.86 10.27 -45.30
CA ALA A 4 9.19 10.48 -43.99
C ALA A 4 10.02 9.77 -42.89
N ALA A 5 11.14 10.30 -42.39
CA ALA A 5 11.29 11.49 -41.53
C ALA A 5 10.31 11.46 -40.34
N GLY A 6 10.69 11.35 -39.08
CA GLY A 6 12.00 11.17 -38.45
C GLY A 6 11.78 10.97 -36.94
N VAL A 7 12.46 9.99 -36.36
CA VAL A 7 12.57 9.88 -34.89
C VAL A 7 13.80 10.69 -34.49
N GLY A 8 13.62 12.01 -34.47
CA GLY A 8 14.58 12.94 -33.92
C GLY A 8 14.46 12.94 -32.40
N ILE A 9 15.22 12.07 -31.72
CA ILE A 9 15.48 12.21 -30.29
C ILE A 9 16.44 13.38 -30.13
N ALA A 10 15.87 14.59 -30.06
CA ALA A 10 16.59 15.80 -29.68
C ALA A 10 16.66 15.88 -28.14
N THR A 11 17.81 15.43 -27.62
CA THR A 11 18.66 16.10 -26.64
C THR A 11 17.97 17.04 -25.61
N ALA A 12 18.02 16.62 -24.34
CA ALA A 12 17.95 17.42 -23.10
C ALA A 12 16.59 17.97 -22.58
N GLY A 13 15.55 18.19 -23.40
CA GLY A 13 14.28 18.77 -22.93
C GLY A 13 13.23 17.79 -22.40
N THR A 14 13.26 16.53 -22.86
CA THR A 14 12.20 15.53 -22.59
C THR A 14 12.35 14.83 -21.25
N MET A 15 13.55 14.76 -20.67
CA MET A 15 13.77 14.12 -19.37
C MET A 15 13.04 14.85 -18.23
N ALA A 16 12.87 16.18 -18.33
CA ALA A 16 12.09 16.94 -17.36
C ALA A 16 10.57 16.69 -17.50
N GLY A 17 10.07 16.60 -18.74
CA GLY A 17 8.65 16.30 -19.01
C GLY A 17 8.24 14.87 -18.67
N VAL A 18 9.12 13.89 -18.89
CA VAL A 18 8.90 12.50 -18.47
C VAL A 18 8.90 12.40 -16.95
N LYS A 19 9.81 13.10 -16.25
CA LYS A 19 9.83 13.13 -14.77
C LYS A 19 8.60 13.81 -14.15
N LEU A 20 7.96 14.73 -14.89
CA LEU A 20 6.70 15.35 -14.47
C LEU A 20 5.50 14.37 -14.56
N LEU A 21 5.54 13.42 -15.51
CA LEU A 21 4.48 12.44 -15.73
C LEU A 21 4.68 11.12 -14.98
N MET A 22 5.91 10.81 -14.58
CA MET A 22 6.30 9.59 -13.86
C MET A 22 5.43 9.27 -12.62
N PRO A 23 5.12 10.22 -11.72
CA PRO A 23 4.29 9.92 -10.55
C PRO A 23 2.87 9.46 -10.91
N GLY A 24 2.32 9.97 -12.02
CA GLY A 24 1.01 9.57 -12.52
C GLY A 24 1.02 8.18 -13.17
N TYR A 25 2.13 7.81 -13.80
CA TYR A 25 2.32 6.49 -14.40
C TYR A 25 2.45 5.40 -13.32
N ASP A 26 3.27 5.63 -12.29
CA ASP A 26 3.48 4.68 -11.19
C ASP A 26 2.17 4.44 -10.42
N PHE A 27 1.42 5.50 -10.13
CA PHE A 27 0.10 5.40 -9.51
C PHE A 27 -0.90 4.62 -10.39
N ALA A 28 -0.89 4.82 -11.71
CA ALA A 28 -1.75 4.08 -12.62
C ALA A 28 -1.36 2.58 -12.71
N GLN A 29 -0.06 2.28 -12.66
CA GLN A 29 0.45 0.92 -12.63
C GLN A 29 0.04 0.21 -11.33
N LYS A 30 0.24 0.83 -10.17
CA LYS A 30 -0.21 0.30 -8.87
C LYS A 30 -1.71 0.06 -8.82
N ASN A 31 -2.51 0.96 -9.39
CA ASN A 31 -3.95 0.74 -9.47
C ASN A 31 -4.37 -0.39 -10.41
N SER A 32 -3.56 -0.68 -11.43
CA SER A 32 -3.79 -1.84 -12.30
C SER A 32 -3.41 -3.14 -11.60
N GLU A 33 -2.34 -3.12 -10.79
CA GLU A 33 -1.97 -4.23 -9.93
C GLU A 33 -3.05 -4.50 -8.87
N LEU A 34 -3.48 -3.46 -8.14
CA LEU A 34 -4.54 -3.57 -7.14
C LEU A 34 -5.81 -4.18 -7.72
N GLN A 35 -6.18 -3.74 -8.93
CA GLN A 35 -7.31 -4.29 -9.66
C GLN A 35 -7.11 -5.79 -9.97
N ALA A 36 -5.93 -6.18 -10.45
CA ALA A 36 -5.62 -7.57 -10.77
C ALA A 36 -5.65 -8.46 -9.51
N VAL A 37 -5.18 -7.95 -8.37
CA VAL A 37 -5.22 -8.67 -7.09
C VAL A 37 -6.65 -8.83 -6.57
N LEU A 38 -7.47 -7.78 -6.68
CA LEU A 38 -8.87 -7.81 -6.24
C LEU A 38 -9.80 -8.55 -7.20
N GLY A 39 -9.42 -8.74 -8.46
CA GLY A 39 -10.25 -9.39 -9.47
C GLY A 39 -11.50 -8.60 -9.87
N VAL A 40 -11.53 -7.30 -9.61
CA VAL A 40 -12.67 -6.40 -9.88
C VAL A 40 -12.51 -5.64 -11.19
N ASP A 41 -13.59 -5.08 -11.73
CA ASP A 41 -13.52 -4.26 -12.94
C ASP A 41 -12.76 -2.95 -12.71
N LYS A 42 -12.04 -2.47 -13.75
CA LYS A 42 -11.27 -1.21 -13.70
C LYS A 42 -12.13 0.00 -13.33
N GLN A 43 -13.39 -0.02 -13.71
CA GLN A 43 -14.36 1.07 -13.52
C GLN A 43 -15.41 0.72 -12.46
N SER A 44 -15.13 -0.31 -11.65
CA SER A 44 -16.01 -0.66 -10.54
C SER A 44 -16.05 0.49 -9.51
N PRO A 45 -17.22 0.75 -8.88
CA PRO A 45 -17.33 1.73 -7.79
C PRO A 45 -16.30 1.51 -6.69
N GLU A 46 -15.95 0.25 -6.42
CA GLU A 46 -14.95 -0.17 -5.46
C GLU A 46 -13.54 0.32 -5.84
N MET A 47 -13.11 0.09 -7.09
CA MET A 47 -11.80 0.58 -7.55
C MET A 47 -11.72 2.10 -7.60
N GLU A 48 -12.81 2.77 -7.97
CA GLU A 48 -12.88 4.23 -7.94
C GLU A 48 -12.77 4.77 -6.52
N ALA A 49 -13.44 4.14 -5.56
CA ALA A 49 -13.35 4.51 -4.15
C ALA A 49 -11.92 4.32 -3.61
N LEU A 50 -11.25 3.21 -3.93
CA LEU A 50 -9.87 2.95 -3.51
C LEU A 50 -8.87 3.95 -4.10
N ARG A 51 -8.98 4.25 -5.40
CA ARG A 51 -8.20 5.29 -6.08
C ARG A 51 -8.40 6.65 -5.45
N LYS A 52 -9.66 6.99 -5.17
CA LYS A 52 -10.03 8.26 -4.55
C LYS A 52 -9.43 8.35 -3.14
N GLN A 53 -9.52 7.28 -2.35
CA GLN A 53 -8.93 7.23 -1.02
C GLN A 53 -7.41 7.46 -1.08
N ALA A 54 -6.69 6.76 -1.96
CA ALA A 54 -5.24 6.93 -2.08
C ALA A 54 -4.85 8.36 -2.47
N ARG A 55 -5.57 8.98 -3.41
CA ARG A 55 -5.37 10.40 -3.77
C ARG A 55 -5.68 11.33 -2.61
N GLN A 56 -6.80 11.14 -1.92
CA GLN A 56 -7.17 11.96 -0.77
C GLN A 56 -6.13 11.89 0.35
N LEU A 57 -5.54 10.70 0.59
CA LEU A 57 -4.43 10.57 1.54
C LEU A 57 -3.19 11.32 1.05
N GLY A 58 -2.85 11.20 -0.24
CA GLY A 58 -1.77 11.96 -0.87
C GLY A 58 -1.94 13.49 -0.79
N ASP A 59 -3.17 13.96 -0.93
CA ASP A 59 -3.47 15.40 -0.97
C ASP A 59 -3.54 16.03 0.43
N ASN A 60 -3.91 15.26 1.46
CA ASN A 60 -4.24 15.79 2.79
C ASN A 60 -3.29 15.33 3.90
N THR A 61 -2.29 14.50 3.60
CA THR A 61 -1.42 13.90 4.62
C THR A 61 0.05 13.94 4.20
N ALA A 62 0.95 13.51 5.08
CA ALA A 62 2.37 13.44 4.77
C ALA A 62 2.76 12.22 3.91
N ALA A 63 1.86 11.25 3.74
CA ALA A 63 2.08 10.10 2.87
C ALA A 63 1.65 10.43 1.44
N SER A 64 2.37 9.91 0.44
CA SER A 64 2.01 10.12 -0.96
C SER A 64 0.84 9.22 -1.40
N ALA A 65 0.15 9.60 -2.49
CA ALA A 65 -0.87 8.73 -3.08
C ALA A 65 -0.27 7.39 -3.55
N ASP A 66 1.01 7.38 -3.89
CA ASP A 66 1.76 6.19 -4.27
C ASP A 66 2.03 5.26 -3.07
N ASP A 67 2.35 5.81 -1.90
CA ASP A 67 2.49 5.07 -0.63
C ASP A 67 1.15 4.46 -0.21
N ALA A 68 0.08 5.23 -0.32
CA ALA A 68 -1.27 4.76 -0.03
C ALA A 68 -1.68 3.61 -0.97
N ALA A 69 -1.42 3.74 -2.28
CA ALA A 69 -1.69 2.68 -3.25
C ALA A 69 -0.82 1.42 -2.99
N SER A 70 0.46 1.58 -2.61
CA SER A 70 1.31 0.47 -2.17
C SER A 70 0.69 -0.28 -0.99
N ALA A 71 0.28 0.43 0.05
CA ALA A 71 -0.36 -0.18 1.21
C ALA A 71 -1.65 -0.91 0.84
N GLN A 72 -2.50 -0.32 -0.01
CA GLN A 72 -3.72 -0.96 -0.50
C GLN A 72 -3.43 -2.28 -1.21
N ILE A 73 -2.38 -2.34 -2.04
CA ILE A 73 -1.94 -3.58 -2.72
C ILE A 73 -1.52 -4.64 -1.71
N ILE A 74 -0.74 -4.28 -0.69
CA ILE A 74 -0.31 -5.23 0.34
C ILE A 74 -1.50 -5.79 1.12
N ILE A 75 -2.47 -4.94 1.48
CA ILE A 75 -3.70 -5.35 2.15
C ILE A 75 -4.52 -6.29 1.25
N ALA A 76 -4.63 -5.97 -0.04
CA ALA A 76 -5.31 -6.82 -1.03
C ALA A 76 -4.63 -8.19 -1.16
N LYS A 77 -3.29 -8.22 -1.27
CA LYS A 77 -2.49 -9.45 -1.35
C LYS A 77 -2.61 -10.31 -0.08
N GLY A 78 -2.78 -9.68 1.08
CA GLY A 78 -3.09 -10.35 2.35
C GLY A 78 -4.54 -10.86 2.46
N GLY A 79 -5.31 -10.78 1.37
CA GLY A 79 -6.68 -11.28 1.24
C GLY A 79 -7.76 -10.28 1.62
N GLY A 80 -7.43 -9.00 1.82
CA GLY A 80 -8.42 -7.95 2.08
C GLY A 80 -9.25 -7.63 0.83
N ASP A 81 -10.57 -7.52 1.00
CA ASP A 81 -11.46 -6.99 -0.03
C ASP A 81 -11.45 -5.45 -0.06
N ALA A 82 -12.19 -4.85 -0.99
CA ALA A 82 -12.24 -3.39 -1.12
C ALA A 82 -12.68 -2.68 0.17
N ALA A 83 -13.61 -3.27 0.94
CA ALA A 83 -14.06 -2.71 2.21
C ALA A 83 -12.96 -2.80 3.28
N ALA A 84 -12.29 -3.95 3.40
CA ALA A 84 -11.18 -4.15 4.32
C ALA A 84 -10.01 -3.21 4.00
N ILE A 85 -9.71 -3.00 2.71
CA ILE A 85 -8.70 -2.04 2.27
C ILE A 85 -9.08 -0.62 2.69
N GLN A 86 -10.33 -0.20 2.43
CA GLN A 86 -10.79 1.13 2.84
C GLN A 86 -10.71 1.35 4.35
N ALA A 87 -11.04 0.34 5.15
CA ALA A 87 -10.98 0.41 6.61
C ALA A 87 -9.54 0.38 7.15
N THR A 88 -8.65 -0.39 6.50
CA THR A 88 -7.29 -0.62 7.00
C THR A 88 -6.32 0.48 6.56
N THR A 89 -6.50 1.06 5.38
CA THR A 89 -5.57 2.08 4.84
C THR A 89 -5.36 3.28 5.79
N PRO A 90 -6.40 3.85 6.44
CA PRO A 90 -6.22 4.91 7.43
C PRO A 90 -5.47 4.46 8.69
N VAL A 91 -5.67 3.21 9.12
CA VAL A 91 -4.96 2.62 10.27
C VAL A 91 -3.48 2.50 9.93
N THR A 92 -3.16 1.97 8.74
CA THR A 92 -1.79 1.89 8.23
C THR A 92 -1.12 3.27 8.15
N LEU A 93 -1.84 4.31 7.70
CA LEU A 93 -1.32 5.68 7.68
C LEU A 93 -0.99 6.14 9.10
N ASN A 94 -1.92 5.99 10.05
CA ASN A 94 -1.69 6.42 11.44
C ASN A 94 -0.47 5.72 12.05
N MET A 95 -0.28 4.42 11.76
CA MET A 95 0.91 3.69 12.19
C MET A 95 2.18 4.26 11.56
N ALA A 96 2.18 4.46 10.23
CA ALA A 96 3.30 5.05 9.49
C ALA A 96 3.71 6.42 10.05
N LEU A 97 2.74 7.27 10.39
CA LEU A 97 2.99 8.56 11.01
C LEU A 97 3.53 8.44 12.44
N ALA A 98 3.05 7.47 13.22
CA ALA A 98 3.46 7.27 14.61
C ALA A 98 4.88 6.69 14.74
N ASN A 99 5.24 5.74 13.88
CA ASN A 99 6.53 5.03 13.96
C ASN A 99 7.55 5.47 12.89
N ARG A 100 7.21 6.45 12.05
CA ARG A 100 8.06 6.98 10.97
C ARG A 100 8.51 5.91 9.95
N ARG A 101 7.72 4.85 9.79
CA ARG A 101 7.91 3.83 8.75
C ARG A 101 6.95 4.06 7.59
N THR A 102 7.23 3.46 6.45
CA THR A 102 6.38 3.62 5.26
C THR A 102 5.01 2.94 5.47
N MET A 103 4.01 3.38 4.71
CA MET A 103 2.69 2.72 4.74
C MET A 103 2.79 1.27 4.25
N GLU A 104 3.69 0.98 3.30
CA GLU A 104 3.92 -0.36 2.79
C GLU A 104 4.43 -1.33 3.88
N GLU A 105 5.46 -0.91 4.62
CA GLU A 105 6.02 -1.67 5.76
C GLU A 105 4.96 -1.93 6.84
N ASN A 106 4.15 -0.92 7.18
CA ASN A 106 3.09 -1.06 8.18
C ASN A 106 1.96 -1.97 7.69
N ALA A 107 1.57 -1.89 6.41
CA ALA A 107 0.60 -2.81 5.83
C ALA A 107 1.11 -4.25 5.85
N ALA A 108 2.39 -4.46 5.55
CA ALA A 108 3.01 -5.79 5.59
C ALA A 108 3.01 -6.37 7.00
N LEU A 109 3.33 -5.55 8.01
CA LEU A 109 3.27 -5.94 9.42
C LEU A 109 1.85 -6.35 9.83
N LEU A 110 0.85 -5.53 9.48
CA LEU A 110 -0.56 -5.80 9.75
C LEU A 110 -1.05 -7.10 9.14
N MET A 111 -0.78 -7.29 7.84
CA MET A 111 -1.21 -8.50 7.13
C MET A 111 -0.40 -9.74 7.53
N GLY A 112 0.88 -9.57 7.87
CA GLY A 112 1.73 -10.60 8.43
C GLY A 112 1.21 -11.10 9.78
N MET A 113 0.84 -10.17 10.67
CA MET A 113 0.20 -10.48 11.95
C MET A 113 -1.14 -11.20 11.75
N LYS A 114 -2.00 -10.68 10.87
CA LYS A 114 -3.25 -11.34 10.51
C LYS A 114 -3.02 -12.77 10.02
N SER A 115 -2.05 -12.97 9.12
CA SER A 115 -1.73 -14.29 8.57
C SER A 115 -1.14 -15.22 9.62
N ALA A 116 -0.22 -14.74 10.46
CA ALA A 116 0.42 -15.54 11.50
C ALA A 116 -0.63 -16.04 12.50
N PHE A 117 -1.58 -15.20 12.91
CA PHE A 117 -2.60 -15.59 13.87
C PHE A 117 -3.88 -16.15 13.22
N GLN A 118 -3.86 -16.41 11.91
CA GLN A 118 -5.00 -16.94 11.12
C GLN A 118 -6.29 -16.14 11.35
N LEU A 119 -6.17 -14.82 11.51
CA LEU A 119 -7.28 -13.92 11.81
C LEU A 119 -8.07 -13.58 10.55
N SER A 120 -9.34 -13.23 10.73
CA SER A 120 -10.21 -12.77 9.66
C SER A 120 -9.97 -11.30 9.31
N ASN A 121 -10.36 -10.89 8.08
CA ASN A 121 -10.15 -9.52 7.59
C ASN A 121 -10.82 -8.44 8.46
N ASP A 122 -11.97 -8.75 9.07
CA ASP A 122 -12.68 -7.84 9.97
C ASP A 122 -11.90 -7.51 11.25
N LYS A 123 -10.84 -8.28 11.56
CA LYS A 123 -9.95 -8.03 12.70
C LYS A 123 -8.76 -7.15 12.38
N VAL A 124 -8.47 -6.86 11.11
CA VAL A 124 -7.25 -6.12 10.73
C VAL A 124 -7.22 -4.72 11.34
N ALA A 125 -8.35 -4.01 11.40
CA ALA A 125 -8.44 -2.72 12.08
C ALA A 125 -8.08 -2.84 13.58
N HIS A 126 -8.60 -3.86 14.26
CA HIS A 126 -8.29 -4.11 15.67
C HIS A 126 -6.81 -4.52 15.89
N ILE A 127 -6.23 -5.30 14.98
CA ILE A 127 -4.80 -5.63 15.00
C ILE A 127 -3.97 -4.33 14.96
N GLY A 128 -4.32 -3.39 14.07
CA GLY A 128 -3.62 -2.12 13.98
C GLY A 128 -3.77 -1.24 15.21
N ASP A 129 -4.95 -1.22 15.83
CA ASP A 129 -5.13 -0.53 17.12
C ASP A 129 -4.27 -1.14 18.23
N VAL A 130 -4.20 -2.47 18.31
CA VAL A 130 -3.37 -3.18 19.30
C VAL A 130 -1.89 -2.93 19.03
N LEU A 131 -1.42 -3.07 17.79
CA LEU A 131 -0.03 -2.80 17.42
C LEU A 131 0.36 -1.35 17.71
N SER A 132 -0.51 -0.39 17.36
CA SER A 132 -0.29 1.03 17.66
C SER A 132 -0.24 1.28 19.16
N THR A 133 -1.12 0.62 19.94
CA THR A 133 -1.11 0.73 21.40
C THR A 133 0.16 0.15 22.00
N VAL A 134 0.62 -1.01 21.51
CA VAL A 134 1.85 -1.66 21.95
C VAL A 134 3.06 -0.77 21.64
N MET A 135 3.20 -0.28 20.40
CA MET A 135 4.31 0.59 20.02
C MET A 135 4.32 1.94 20.76
N ASN A 136 3.14 2.50 21.08
CA ASN A 136 3.07 3.78 21.80
C ASN A 136 3.19 3.66 23.32
N LYS A 137 2.87 2.50 23.91
CA LYS A 137 2.85 2.30 25.38
C LYS A 137 3.95 1.39 25.92
N THR A 138 4.74 0.76 25.05
CA THR A 138 5.82 -0.14 25.45
C THR A 138 7.13 0.25 24.79
N ALA A 139 8.23 -0.43 25.14
CA ALA A 139 9.52 -0.28 24.47
C ALA A 139 9.63 -1.09 23.16
N ALA A 140 8.55 -1.75 22.72
CA ALA A 140 8.55 -2.47 21.46
C ALA A 140 8.57 -1.50 20.28
N ASP A 141 9.48 -1.73 19.34
CA ASP A 141 9.60 -0.97 18.11
C ASP A 141 9.10 -1.78 16.90
N PHE A 142 8.99 -1.10 15.76
CA PHE A 142 8.55 -1.73 14.52
C PHE A 142 9.45 -2.90 14.13
N ASP A 143 10.77 -2.74 14.25
CA ASP A 143 11.75 -3.73 13.82
C ASP A 143 11.66 -5.00 14.67
N GLY A 144 11.58 -4.88 16.00
CA GLY A 144 11.41 -6.03 16.89
C GLY A 144 10.11 -6.79 16.66
N LEU A 145 9.00 -6.09 16.36
CA LEU A 145 7.72 -6.72 16.01
C LEU A 145 7.78 -7.43 14.65
N SER A 146 8.40 -6.79 13.66
CA SER A 146 8.59 -7.36 12.32
C SER A 146 9.48 -8.60 12.33
N ASP A 147 10.58 -8.55 13.10
CA ASP A 147 11.49 -9.68 13.30
C ASP A 147 10.76 -10.84 13.99
N ALA A 148 10.06 -10.56 15.09
CA ALA A 148 9.29 -11.58 15.81
C ALA A 148 8.25 -12.25 14.90
N LEU A 149 7.57 -11.48 14.04
CA LEU A 149 6.63 -12.03 13.06
C LEU A 149 7.31 -12.84 11.97
N THR A 150 8.49 -12.45 11.51
CA THR A 150 9.26 -13.23 10.53
C THR A 150 9.63 -14.60 11.09
N TYR A 151 9.93 -14.69 12.39
CA TYR A 151 10.19 -15.97 13.07
C TYR A 151 8.92 -16.75 13.43
N ALA A 152 7.82 -16.07 13.77
CA ALA A 152 6.57 -16.72 14.18
C ALA A 152 5.68 -17.15 12.99
N ALA A 153 5.71 -16.43 11.87
CA ALA A 153 4.84 -16.68 10.72
C ALA A 153 5.02 -18.08 10.08
N PRO A 154 6.24 -18.64 9.95
CA PRO A 154 6.42 -20.01 9.47
C PRO A 154 5.84 -21.05 10.43
N VAL A 155 5.92 -20.80 11.74
CA VAL A 155 5.46 -21.74 12.78
C VAL A 155 3.93 -21.73 12.86
N ALA A 156 3.31 -20.55 12.80
CA ALA A 156 1.87 -20.42 12.95
C ALA A 156 1.07 -20.77 11.67
N LYS A 157 1.74 -20.82 10.51
CA LYS A 157 1.20 -21.42 9.27
C LYS A 157 1.23 -22.96 9.28
N ASN A 158 2.08 -23.56 10.13
CA ASN A 158 2.30 -25.01 10.23
C ASN A 158 1.69 -25.64 11.50
N ALA A 159 1.05 -24.85 12.36
CA ALA A 159 0.31 -25.29 13.54
C ALA A 159 -1.21 -25.31 13.25
#